data_AF-T1B4C9-F1
#
_entry.id   AF-T1B4C9-F1
#
_cell.length_a   1.000
_cell.length_b   1.000
_cell.length_c   1.000
_cell.angle_alpha   90.00
_cell.angle_beta   90.00
_cell.angle_gamma   90.00
#
_symmetry.space_group_name_H-M   'P 1'
#
loop_
_entity.id
_entity.type
_entity.pdbx_description
1 polymer ?
#
loop_
_entity_poly.entity_id
_entity_poly.type
_entity_poly.pdbx_seq_one_letter_code
_entity_poly.pdbx_strand_id
1 'polypeptide(L)'
;LRRGFGMRLDLARVPLRETGLRPWEVWVSESQERMVFEVRPRHRDALLALFRRFDVPATPLGEVVAGADETIVWDGDPVAHLRLGFRVDPAPLHRPTRSRRPAAGAAPPVPSDDLGALVEDLVLAPDRSRASR
;
A
#
# COMPACT_ATOMS: atom_id res chain seq x y z
N LEU A 1 4.75 14.10 5.84
CA LEU A 1 4.27 15.47 6.13
C LEU A 1 4.98 16.00 7.37
N ARG A 2 5.50 17.22 7.30
CA ARG A 2 6.18 17.89 8.43
C ARG A 2 5.11 18.33 9.46
N ARG A 3 5.41 18.24 10.76
CA ARG A 3 4.47 18.74 11.80
C ARG A 3 4.09 20.20 11.50
N GLY A 4 2.79 20.51 11.58
CA GLY A 4 2.24 21.85 11.30
C GLY A 4 1.89 22.14 9.83
N PHE A 5 1.91 21.12 8.96
CA PHE A 5 1.41 21.23 7.58
C PHE A 5 0.35 20.16 7.28
N GLY A 6 -0.72 20.61 6.63
CA GLY A 6 -1.84 19.84 6.12
C GLY A 6 -1.77 19.67 4.60
N MET A 7 -2.87 19.23 3.99
CA MET A 7 -2.98 19.19 2.54
C MET A 7 -4.41 19.42 2.06
N ARG A 8 -4.54 20.00 0.87
CA ARG A 8 -5.78 20.11 0.13
C ARG A 8 -5.62 19.38 -1.20
N LEU A 9 -6.42 18.34 -1.43
CA LEU A 9 -6.36 17.48 -2.62
C LEU A 9 -7.70 17.44 -3.34
N ASP A 10 -7.66 17.38 -4.66
CA ASP A 10 -8.82 17.20 -5.54
C ASP A 10 -8.73 15.85 -6.25
N LEU A 11 -9.61 14.92 -5.87
CA LEU A 11 -9.61 13.55 -6.36
C LEU A 11 -10.11 13.42 -7.79
N ALA A 12 -10.88 14.39 -8.29
CA ALA A 12 -11.36 14.38 -9.67
C ALA A 12 -10.20 14.49 -10.69
N ARG A 13 -9.03 14.95 -10.23
CA ARG A 13 -7.79 15.05 -11.02
C ARG A 13 -6.99 13.75 -11.09
N VAL A 14 -7.35 12.74 -10.30
CA VAL A 14 -6.64 11.46 -10.31
C VAL A 14 -6.95 10.75 -11.63
N PRO A 15 -5.94 10.34 -12.41
CA PRO A 15 -6.18 9.56 -13.62
C PRO A 15 -6.74 8.17 -13.25
N LEU A 16 -7.97 7.89 -13.66
CA LEU A 16 -8.67 6.64 -13.37
C LEU A 16 -8.66 5.71 -14.60
N ARG A 17 -8.46 4.42 -14.36
CA ARG A 17 -8.63 3.37 -15.38
C ARG A 17 -10.09 2.92 -15.50
N GLU A 18 -10.82 2.99 -14.40
CA GLU A 18 -12.22 2.56 -14.28
C GLU A 18 -13.13 3.77 -14.10
N THR A 19 -14.26 3.78 -14.81
CA THR A 19 -15.29 4.81 -14.70
C THR A 19 -16.30 4.47 -13.60
N GLY A 20 -16.92 5.48 -12.99
CA GLY A 20 -18.01 5.29 -12.03
C GLY A 20 -17.58 5.01 -10.58
N LEU A 21 -16.28 5.09 -10.30
CA LEU A 21 -15.78 5.05 -8.92
C LEU A 21 -16.29 6.26 -8.14
N ARG A 22 -16.78 6.01 -6.93
CA ARG A 22 -17.15 7.07 -5.99
C ARG A 22 -15.88 7.75 -5.44
N PRO A 23 -15.96 9.01 -5.00
CA PRO A 23 -14.80 9.74 -4.50
C PRO A 23 -14.03 9.02 -3.40
N TRP A 24 -14.73 8.37 -2.47
CA TRP A 24 -14.10 7.63 -1.38
C TRP A 24 -13.41 6.34 -1.88
N GLU A 25 -13.90 5.71 -2.95
CA GLU A 25 -13.28 4.51 -3.55
C GLU A 25 -11.95 4.89 -4.21
N VAL A 26 -11.89 6.06 -4.86
CA VAL A 26 -10.64 6.62 -5.39
C VAL A 26 -9.64 6.89 -4.26
N TRP A 27 -10.12 7.43 -3.13
CA TRP A 27 -9.28 7.78 -1.99
C TRP A 27 -8.62 6.60 -1.29
N VAL A 28 -9.38 5.53 -1.03
CA VAL A 28 -8.90 4.36 -0.29
C VAL A 28 -8.39 3.24 -1.20
N SER A 29 -8.42 3.43 -2.53
CA SER A 29 -7.93 2.46 -3.49
C SER A 29 -6.50 2.04 -3.18
N GLU A 30 -6.21 0.73 -3.23
CA GLU A 30 -4.87 0.13 -3.14
C GLU A 30 -4.31 -0.31 -4.51
N SER A 31 -4.75 0.36 -5.57
CA SER A 31 -4.18 0.16 -6.91
C SER A 31 -2.66 0.24 -6.89
N GLN A 32 -2.01 -0.70 -7.57
CA GLN A 32 -0.55 -0.82 -7.63
C GLN A 32 0.08 0.31 -8.47
N GLU A 33 1.41 0.44 -8.40
CA GLU A 33 2.22 1.33 -9.26
C GLU A 33 1.88 2.83 -9.16
N ARG A 34 1.49 3.32 -7.98
CA ARG A 34 1.23 4.75 -7.74
C ARG A 34 2.27 5.38 -6.84
N MET A 35 2.71 6.58 -7.21
CA MET A 35 3.63 7.40 -6.42
C MET A 35 3.06 8.81 -6.24
N VAL A 36 3.33 9.41 -5.09
CA VAL A 36 2.96 10.80 -4.76
C VAL A 36 4.22 11.59 -4.47
N PHE A 37 4.31 12.80 -5.02
CA PHE A 37 5.45 13.69 -4.87
C PHE A 37 5.02 15.06 -4.35
N GLU A 38 5.81 15.61 -3.44
CA GLU A 38 5.74 17.02 -3.08
C GLU A 38 6.84 17.78 -3.84
N VAL A 39 6.48 18.89 -4.48
CA VAL A 39 7.42 19.72 -5.24
C VAL A 39 7.17 21.19 -4.94
N ARG A 40 8.25 21.97 -4.85
CA ARG A 40 8.12 23.43 -4.73
C ARG A 40 7.47 23.99 -6.00
N PRO A 41 6.56 24.98 -5.92
CA PRO A 41 5.82 25.49 -7.08
C PRO A 41 6.71 25.85 -8.28
N ARG A 42 7.83 26.51 -8.04
CA ARG A 42 8.83 26.88 -9.06
C ARG A 42 9.49 25.70 -9.82
N HIS A 43 9.40 24.49 -9.29
CA HIS A 43 9.97 23.28 -9.91
C HIS A 43 8.90 22.35 -10.51
N ARG A 44 7.61 22.68 -10.34
CA ARG A 44 6.48 21.88 -10.82
C ARG A 44 6.59 21.59 -12.32
N ASP A 45 6.74 22.62 -13.14
CA ASP A 45 6.68 22.45 -14.58
C ASP A 45 7.90 21.71 -15.14
N ALA A 46 9.07 21.91 -14.51
CA ALA A 46 10.28 21.15 -14.82
C ALA A 46 10.12 19.65 -14.47
N LEU A 47 9.53 19.35 -13.31
CA LEU A 47 9.23 17.97 -12.90
C LEU A 47 8.23 17.31 -13.85
N LEU A 48 7.15 18.01 -14.21
CA LEU A 48 6.17 17.51 -15.18
C LEU A 48 6.79 17.27 -16.57
N ALA A 49 7.73 18.13 -17.00
CA ALA A 49 8.47 17.92 -18.24
C ALA A 49 9.34 16.66 -18.18
N LEU A 50 9.96 16.38 -17.02
CA LEU A 50 10.73 15.16 -16.81
C LEU A 50 9.86 13.90 -16.90
N PHE A 51 8.70 13.89 -16.24
CA PHE A 51 7.76 12.77 -16.33
C PHE A 51 7.28 12.52 -17.76
N ARG A 52 6.95 13.59 -18.51
CA ARG A 52 6.58 13.50 -19.93
C ARG A 52 7.71 12.92 -20.80
N ARG A 53 8.97 13.26 -20.53
CA ARG A 53 10.12 12.72 -21.27
C ARG A 53 10.24 11.19 -21.15
N PHE A 54 9.80 10.62 -20.03
CA PHE A 54 9.85 9.18 -19.78
C PHE A 54 8.50 8.48 -19.98
N ASP A 55 7.52 9.15 -20.59
CA ASP A 55 6.17 8.64 -20.82
C ASP A 55 5.47 8.15 -19.54
N VAL A 56 5.75 8.84 -18.42
CA VAL A 56 5.12 8.56 -17.13
C VAL A 56 4.02 9.61 -16.87
N PRO A 57 2.74 9.21 -16.73
CA PRO A 57 1.67 10.13 -16.38
C PRO A 57 1.90 10.78 -15.02
N ALA A 58 1.77 12.11 -14.94
CA ALA A 58 1.86 12.86 -13.69
C ALA A 58 0.86 14.02 -13.69
N THR A 59 0.01 14.07 -12.65
CA THR A 59 -1.03 15.10 -12.53
C THR A 59 -0.90 15.84 -11.19
N PRO A 60 -0.91 17.19 -11.18
CA PRO A 60 -0.99 17.96 -9.95
C PRO A 60 -2.34 17.76 -9.25
N LEU A 61 -2.31 17.10 -8.08
CA LEU A 61 -3.51 16.76 -7.30
C LEU A 61 -3.95 17.86 -6.34
N GLY A 62 -3.03 18.72 -5.90
CA GLY A 62 -3.35 19.73 -4.90
C GLY A 62 -2.11 20.36 -4.29
N GLU A 63 -2.24 20.84 -3.05
CA GLU A 63 -1.22 21.64 -2.38
C GLU A 63 -1.07 21.28 -0.90
N VAL A 64 0.13 21.55 -0.37
CA VAL A 64 0.40 21.51 1.06
C VAL A 64 -0.02 22.85 1.66
N VAL A 65 -0.79 22.81 2.73
CA VAL A 65 -1.30 24.01 3.41
C VAL A 65 -0.72 24.14 4.81
N ALA A 66 -0.66 25.36 5.34
CA ALA A 66 -0.31 25.57 6.75
C ALA A 66 -1.42 25.00 7.67
N GLY A 67 -1.03 24.50 8.84
CA GLY A 67 -1.96 23.89 9.80
C GLY A 67 -1.90 22.37 9.80
N ALA A 68 -2.90 21.71 10.38
CA ALA A 68 -2.90 20.25 10.50
C ALA A 68 -4.10 19.60 9.79
N ASP A 69 -4.75 20.33 8.89
CA ASP A 69 -6.00 19.89 8.28
C ASP A 69 -5.75 19.25 6.91
N GLU A 70 -6.35 18.08 6.73
CA GLU A 70 -6.38 17.33 5.48
C GLU A 70 -7.78 17.49 4.90
N THR A 71 -7.85 18.15 3.75
CA THR A 71 -9.10 18.43 3.04
C THR A 71 -9.07 17.76 1.68
N ILE A 72 -10.07 16.93 1.43
CA ILE A 72 -10.21 16.14 0.21
C ILE A 72 -11.50 16.58 -0.45
N VAL A 73 -11.40 16.99 -1.71
CA VAL A 73 -12.54 17.41 -2.52
C VAL A 73 -12.67 16.56 -3.78
N TRP A 74 -13.83 16.62 -4.39
CA TRP A 74 -14.10 16.09 -5.72
C TRP A 74 -14.73 17.22 -6.54
N ASP A 75 -13.99 17.78 -7.50
CA ASP A 75 -14.44 18.94 -8.30
C ASP A 75 -14.91 20.13 -7.43
N GLY A 76 -14.27 20.30 -6.28
CA GLY A 76 -14.58 21.36 -5.32
C GLY A 76 -15.55 20.96 -4.20
N ASP A 77 -16.31 19.87 -4.36
CA ASP A 77 -17.23 19.38 -3.33
C ASP A 77 -16.48 18.62 -2.23
N PRO A 78 -16.75 18.89 -0.93
CA PRO A 78 -16.04 18.26 0.17
C PRO A 78 -16.36 16.77 0.27
N VAL A 79 -15.32 15.93 0.21
CA VAL A 79 -15.39 14.47 0.40
C VAL A 79 -14.98 14.09 1.82
N ALA A 80 -13.90 14.69 2.31
CA ALA A 80 -13.42 14.46 3.67
C ALA A 80 -12.68 15.70 4.21
N HIS A 81 -12.81 15.91 5.52
CA HIS A 81 -12.05 16.91 6.24
C HIS A 81 -11.63 16.33 7.60
N LEU A 82 -10.33 16.18 7.82
CA LEU A 82 -9.80 15.49 9.00
C LEU A 82 -8.56 16.23 9.53
N ARG A 83 -8.34 16.19 10.85
CA ARG A 83 -7.09 16.67 11.43
C ARG A 83 -6.03 15.57 11.37
N LEU A 84 -4.90 15.82 10.73
CA LEU A 84 -3.81 14.85 10.55
C LEU A 84 -3.44 14.07 11.83
N GLY A 85 -3.48 14.72 12.99
CA GLY A 85 -3.24 14.08 14.28
C GLY A 85 -4.08 12.82 14.52
N PHE A 86 -5.36 12.83 14.12
CA PHE A 86 -6.23 11.66 14.23
C PHE A 86 -5.72 10.46 13.41
N ARG A 87 -5.10 10.71 12.26
CA ARG A 87 -4.60 9.66 11.35
C ARG A 87 -3.21 9.16 11.73
N VAL A 88 -2.33 10.05 12.18
CA VAL A 88 -0.91 9.74 12.43
C VAL A 88 -0.60 9.38 13.87
N ASP A 89 -1.52 9.68 14.80
CA ASP A 89 -1.38 9.41 16.24
C ASP A 89 -2.60 8.61 16.75
N PRO A 90 -2.76 7.35 16.33
CA PRO A 90 -3.90 6.55 16.75
C PRO A 90 -3.80 6.19 18.24
N ALA A 91 -4.95 6.04 18.89
CA ALA A 91 -4.99 5.58 20.28
C ALA A 91 -4.27 4.22 20.43
N PRO A 92 -3.56 3.97 21.55
CA PRO A 92 -2.90 2.69 21.79
C PRO A 92 -3.90 1.53 21.72
N LEU A 93 -3.69 0.59 20.78
CA LEU A 93 -4.51 -0.61 20.69
C LEU A 93 -3.85 -1.73 21.50
N HIS A 94 -4.46 -2.10 22.63
CA HIS A 94 -4.06 -3.29 23.35
C HIS A 94 -4.80 -4.52 22.79
N ARG A 95 -4.13 -5.29 21.94
CA ARG A 95 -4.66 -6.58 21.43
C ARG A 95 -3.98 -7.73 22.19
N PRO A 96 -4.70 -8.45 23.07
CA PRO A 96 -4.12 -9.62 23.73
C PRO A 96 -3.82 -10.70 22.68
N THR A 97 -2.53 -10.97 22.46
CA THR A 97 -2.09 -12.07 21.61
C THR A 97 -1.72 -13.28 22.46
N ARG A 98 -2.31 -14.43 22.17
CA ARG A 98 -1.80 -15.72 22.67
C ARG A 98 -0.79 -16.26 21.68
N SER A 99 0.47 -16.38 22.05
CA SER A 99 1.44 -17.09 21.23
C SER A 99 1.08 -18.57 21.23
N ARG A 100 0.67 -19.11 20.07
CA ARG A 100 0.59 -20.54 19.89
C ARG A 100 1.99 -21.01 19.49
N ARG A 101 2.77 -21.51 20.43
CA ARG A 101 3.98 -22.26 20.09
C ARG A 101 3.51 -23.53 19.35
N PRO A 102 3.89 -23.74 18.07
CA PRO A 102 3.60 -25.00 17.41
C PRO A 102 4.22 -26.11 18.27
N ALA A 103 3.51 -27.22 18.44
CA ALA A 103 4.15 -28.42 18.98
C ALA A 103 5.39 -28.71 18.12
N ALA A 104 6.51 -29.06 18.76
CA ALA A 104 7.64 -29.57 18.01
C ALA A 104 7.14 -30.80 17.25
N GLY A 105 7.12 -30.73 15.92
CA GLY A 105 6.87 -31.89 15.09
C GLY A 105 7.98 -32.91 15.35
N ALA A 106 7.65 -34.20 15.30
CA ALA A 106 8.68 -35.22 15.20
C ALA A 106 9.55 -34.91 13.97
N ALA A 107 10.86 -35.09 14.10
CA ALA A 107 11.71 -35.08 12.92
C ALA A 107 11.17 -36.14 11.94
N PRO A 108 11.02 -35.81 10.65
CA PRO A 108 10.66 -36.83 9.67
C PRO A 108 11.71 -37.95 9.77
N PRO A 109 11.31 -39.22 9.58
CA PRO A 109 12.27 -40.30 9.52
C PRO A 109 13.30 -39.97 8.43
N VAL A 110 14.57 -40.23 8.73
CA VAL A 110 15.63 -40.12 7.73
C VAL A 110 15.25 -41.10 6.61
N PRO A 111 15.15 -40.66 5.34
CA PRO A 111 14.78 -41.55 4.25
C PRO A 111 15.85 -42.61 4.03
N SER A 112 15.48 -43.70 3.37
CA SER A 112 16.35 -44.88 3.14
C SER A 112 17.72 -44.52 2.58
N ASP A 113 18.71 -45.41 2.77
CA ASP A 113 20.08 -45.25 2.25
C ASP A 113 20.17 -45.05 0.72
N ASP A 114 19.07 -45.29 -0.02
CA ASP A 114 18.93 -44.98 -1.44
C ASP A 114 18.37 -43.55 -1.67
N LEU A 115 19.29 -42.61 -1.89
CA LEU A 115 18.97 -41.21 -2.21
C LEU A 115 18.33 -41.06 -3.60
N GLY A 116 18.54 -42.01 -4.52
CA GLY A 116 18.01 -41.94 -5.89
C GLY A 116 16.49 -42.08 -5.89
N ALA A 117 15.98 -43.12 -5.21
CA ALA A 117 14.56 -43.34 -5.03
C ALA A 117 13.86 -42.17 -4.31
N LEU A 118 14.53 -41.54 -3.33
CA LEU A 118 14.00 -40.37 -2.63
C LEU A 118 13.80 -39.15 -3.54
N VAL A 119 14.75 -38.89 -4.45
CA VAL A 119 14.67 -37.75 -5.36
C VAL A 119 13.55 -37.95 -6.39
N GLU A 120 13.41 -39.15 -6.96
CA GLU A 120 12.32 -39.46 -7.89
C GLU A 120 10.95 -39.27 -7.22
N ASP A 121 10.81 -39.74 -5.99
CA ASP A 121 9.58 -39.64 -5.21
C ASP A 121 9.24 -38.18 -4.83
N LEU A 122 10.24 -37.34 -4.54
CA LEU A 122 10.04 -35.90 -4.27
C LEU A 122 9.60 -35.13 -5.52
N VAL A 123 10.17 -35.47 -6.68
CA VAL A 123 9.78 -34.88 -7.97
C VAL A 123 8.33 -35.24 -8.32
N LEU A 124 7.89 -36.45 -7.97
CA LEU A 124 6.53 -36.91 -8.19
C LEU A 124 5.52 -36.34 -7.17
N ALA A 125 5.96 -35.92 -5.99
CA ALA A 125 5.10 -35.38 -4.94
C ALA A 125 5.72 -34.15 -4.22
N PRO A 126 5.71 -32.96 -4.86
CA PRO A 126 6.43 -31.77 -4.37
C PRO A 126 5.90 -31.21 -3.03
N ASP A 127 4.66 -31.54 -2.63
CA ASP A 127 3.97 -30.98 -1.46
C ASP A 127 3.92 -31.90 -0.22
N ARG A 128 4.80 -32.91 -0.12
CA ARG A 128 4.78 -33.91 0.97
C ARG A 128 4.88 -33.38 2.40
N SER A 129 5.21 -32.10 2.61
CA SER A 129 5.16 -31.46 3.94
C SER A 129 3.75 -31.37 4.56
N ARG A 130 2.68 -31.69 3.81
CA ARG A 130 1.28 -31.60 4.28
C ARG A 130 0.59 -32.94 4.60
N ALA A 131 1.22 -34.08 4.32
CA ALA A 131 0.57 -35.39 4.41
C ALA A 131 0.54 -36.01 5.84
N SER A 132 1.06 -35.33 6.87
CA SER A 132 1.00 -35.81 8.27
C SER A 132 0.31 -34.81 9.23
N ARG A 133 -0.92 -34.41 8.90
CA ARG A 133 -1.84 -33.81 9.89
C ARG A 133 -3.05 -34.68 10.09
#